data_AF-A0A5Q0USG4-F1
#
_entry.id   AF-A0A5Q0USG4-F1
#
_cell.length_a   1.000
_cell.length_b   1.000
_cell.length_c   1.000
_cell.angle_alpha   90.00
_cell.angle_beta   90.00
_cell.angle_gamma   90.00
#
_symmetry.space_group_name_H-M   'P 1'
#
loop_
_entity.id
_entity.type
_entity.pdbx_description
1 polymer ?
#
loop_
_entity_poly.entity_id
_entity_poly.type
_entity_poly.pdbx_seq_one_letter_code
_entity_poly.pdbx_strand_id
1 'polypeptide(L)'
;MNLAAIGFGNAGGKIVDRFLAFEERSGRSLTTEALAINSAEIDLAKLDVLPPDRRLIIGQTDERVKGRGVGADPELGSEIARQDLTEIERQLDAVPIHETDGFLVVAGLGGGTGSGGAPELAERLGRIYDEPIYGLGVLPSADEGGRPSLNAARSLQAFADATDNLMVFDNDAWRQTQGSVAAGYDRTNREIARRFVTLLAAGELDGSQVSESAMDASDIRRTLATGGLSTIAFSRADVEAETKSKQGLLGRLRSNGESHTDDGDLAMKIHGLVRKAVQSRLTCPADVASAERALIVVSGPPREVSQKGLQRARQWLERETDSVEVLAGDDPRTDADALSVAVLLSNVTEVPRVDELQERAVTAQENSRQQAAERRAEIDELLTDEENELDPL
;
A
#
# COMPACT_ATOMS: atom_id res chain seq x y z
N MET A 1 11.40 -0.67 10.62
CA MET A 1 11.87 0.18 9.51
C MET A 1 11.29 1.56 9.70
N ASN A 2 12.10 2.57 9.48
CA ASN A 2 11.77 3.99 9.59
C ASN A 2 11.69 4.61 8.19
N LEU A 3 10.56 5.19 7.81
CA LEU A 3 10.28 5.67 6.46
C LEU A 3 9.89 7.14 6.45
N ALA A 4 10.34 7.86 5.43
CA ALA A 4 9.73 9.14 5.05
C ALA A 4 8.47 8.87 4.21
N ALA A 5 7.29 9.13 4.77
CA ALA A 5 6.00 8.83 4.13
C ALA A 5 5.46 10.04 3.37
N ILE A 6 5.34 9.93 2.04
CA ILE A 6 4.90 11.02 1.17
C ILE A 6 3.60 10.66 0.48
N GLY A 7 2.51 11.31 0.89
CA GLY A 7 1.18 11.14 0.30
C GLY A 7 0.99 12.06 -0.90
N PHE A 8 0.85 11.52 -2.11
CA PHE A 8 0.61 12.29 -3.32
C PHE A 8 -0.85 12.21 -3.77
N GLY A 9 -1.48 13.38 -3.92
CA GLY A 9 -2.90 13.54 -4.19
C GLY A 9 -3.80 13.24 -2.98
N ASN A 10 -5.12 13.34 -3.20
CA ASN A 10 -6.11 13.21 -2.12
C ASN A 10 -6.09 11.83 -1.41
N ALA A 11 -6.00 10.74 -2.18
CA ALA A 11 -5.94 9.39 -1.61
C ALA A 11 -4.63 9.18 -0.83
N GLY A 12 -3.49 9.56 -1.42
CA GLY A 12 -2.18 9.45 -0.79
C GLY A 12 -2.10 10.20 0.53
N GLY A 13 -2.49 11.48 0.54
CA GLY A 13 -2.50 12.30 1.75
C GLY A 13 -3.36 11.71 2.87
N LYS A 14 -4.57 11.22 2.55
CA LYS A 14 -5.46 10.57 3.53
C LYS A 14 -4.92 9.25 4.07
N ILE A 15 -4.14 8.50 3.30
CA ILE A 15 -3.55 7.24 3.75
C ILE A 15 -2.39 7.51 4.69
N VAL A 16 -1.49 8.45 4.35
CA VAL A 16 -0.40 8.88 5.24
C VAL A 16 -0.96 9.45 6.54
N ASP A 17 -2.01 10.28 6.46
CA ASP A 17 -2.71 10.79 7.65
C ASP A 17 -3.27 9.67 8.55
N ARG A 18 -3.72 8.56 7.94
CA ARG A 18 -4.18 7.36 8.66
C ARG A 18 -3.05 6.48 9.16
N PHE A 19 -1.84 6.55 8.58
CA PHE A 19 -0.63 5.93 9.14
C PHE A 19 -0.29 6.58 10.47
N LEU A 20 -0.16 7.91 10.49
CA LEU A 20 0.10 8.68 11.71
C LEU A 20 -0.95 8.40 12.81
N ALA A 21 -2.23 8.41 12.43
CA ALA A 21 -3.31 8.09 13.36
C ALA A 21 -3.28 6.64 13.89
N PHE A 22 -2.70 5.70 13.15
CA PHE A 22 -2.56 4.31 13.57
C PHE A 22 -1.32 4.12 14.45
N GLU A 23 -0.20 4.75 14.10
CA GLU A 23 1.03 4.79 14.89
C GLU A 23 0.76 5.28 16.30
N GLU A 24 0.14 6.46 16.45
CA GLU A 24 -0.19 7.05 17.75
C GLU A 24 -1.03 6.08 18.61
N ARG A 25 -2.03 5.44 18.01
CA ARG A 25 -2.92 4.51 18.73
C ARG A 25 -2.29 3.17 19.06
N SER A 26 -1.36 2.70 18.22
CA SER A 26 -0.73 1.38 18.38
C SER A 26 0.62 1.44 19.10
N GLY A 27 1.13 2.65 19.35
CA GLY A 27 2.47 2.89 19.88
C GLY A 27 3.56 2.45 18.92
N ARG A 28 3.31 2.45 17.61
CA ARG A 28 4.31 2.06 16.60
C ARG A 28 4.96 3.30 16.02
N SER A 29 6.21 3.16 15.58
CA SER A 29 6.91 4.16 14.79
C SER A 29 7.28 3.55 13.44
N LEU A 30 6.61 3.97 12.37
CA LEU A 30 7.04 3.72 10.99
C LEU A 30 7.56 5.01 10.35
N THR A 31 6.99 6.16 10.70
CA THR A 31 7.13 7.41 9.94
C THR A 31 8.11 8.35 10.64
N THR A 32 9.28 8.59 10.03
CA THR A 32 10.26 9.58 10.52
C THR A 32 9.89 11.01 10.13
N GLU A 33 9.33 11.16 8.93
CA GLU A 33 8.83 12.41 8.40
C GLU A 33 7.63 12.12 7.50
N ALA A 34 6.66 13.02 7.48
CA ALA A 34 5.44 12.85 6.71
C ALA A 34 5.14 14.11 5.89
N LEU A 35 4.79 13.93 4.62
CA LEU A 35 4.45 15.02 3.72
C LEU A 35 3.20 14.66 2.91
N ALA A 36 2.25 15.58 2.78
CA ALA A 36 1.14 15.45 1.84
C ALA A 36 1.26 16.48 0.74
N ILE A 37 1.31 16.03 -0.51
CA ILE A 37 1.44 16.87 -1.70
C ILE A 37 0.14 16.75 -2.49
N ASN A 38 -0.51 17.86 -2.82
CA ASN A 38 -1.69 17.83 -3.67
C ASN A 38 -1.83 19.14 -4.46
N SER A 39 -2.59 19.10 -5.55
CA SER A 39 -2.90 20.29 -6.35
C SER A 39 -4.26 20.91 -6.01
N ALA A 40 -4.96 20.35 -5.01
CA ALA A 40 -6.25 20.83 -4.51
C ALA A 40 -6.16 21.20 -3.02
N GLU A 41 -6.19 22.49 -2.72
CA GLU A 41 -6.05 23.04 -1.36
C GLU A 41 -7.13 22.53 -0.39
N ILE A 42 -8.38 22.43 -0.88
CA ILE A 42 -9.53 21.97 -0.10
C ILE A 42 -9.35 20.54 0.40
N ASP A 43 -8.62 19.69 -0.34
CA ASP A 43 -8.38 18.31 0.09
C ASP A 43 -7.29 18.22 1.15
N LEU A 44 -6.25 19.04 1.07
CA LEU A 44 -5.21 19.13 2.10
C LEU A 44 -5.79 19.65 3.42
N ALA A 45 -6.75 20.59 3.36
CA ALA A 45 -7.42 21.12 4.55
C ALA A 45 -8.21 20.05 5.33
N LYS A 46 -8.56 18.92 4.72
CA LYS A 46 -9.34 17.83 5.34
C LYS A 46 -8.49 16.79 6.08
N LEU A 47 -7.17 16.89 6.05
CA LEU A 47 -6.31 15.96 6.80
C LEU A 47 -6.41 16.24 8.31
N ASP A 48 -6.49 15.18 9.11
CA ASP A 48 -6.82 15.25 10.53
C ASP A 48 -5.57 15.39 11.41
N VAL A 49 -4.51 14.64 11.10
CA VAL A 49 -3.33 14.44 11.96
C VAL A 49 -2.10 15.19 11.44
N LEU A 50 -1.85 15.13 10.12
CA LEU A 50 -0.66 15.72 9.52
C LEU A 50 -0.64 17.26 9.69
N PRO A 51 0.43 17.88 10.20
CA PRO A 51 0.40 19.31 10.52
C PRO A 51 0.40 20.20 9.26
N PRO A 52 -0.15 21.43 9.32
CA PRO A 52 -0.33 22.28 8.13
C PRO A 52 0.96 22.62 7.36
N ASP A 53 2.10 22.75 8.06
CA ASP A 53 3.41 23.00 7.44
C ASP A 53 3.92 21.80 6.62
N ARG A 54 3.30 20.62 6.80
CA ARG A 54 3.59 19.38 6.06
C ARG A 54 2.54 19.06 5.00
N ARG A 55 1.76 20.06 4.61
CA ARG A 55 0.74 19.96 3.56
C ARG A 55 1.13 20.89 2.42
N LEU A 56 1.83 20.34 1.43
CA LEU A 56 2.29 21.09 0.28
C LEU A 56 1.23 21.17 -0.82
N ILE A 57 0.89 22.38 -1.21
CA ILE A 57 0.03 22.69 -2.35
C ILE A 57 0.90 22.97 -3.60
N ILE A 58 0.63 22.27 -4.69
CA ILE A 58 1.29 22.46 -6.00
C ILE A 58 0.30 22.97 -7.06
N GLY A 59 0.80 23.54 -8.16
CA GLY A 59 0.01 24.07 -9.27
C GLY A 59 -0.76 25.34 -8.93
N GLN A 60 -0.27 26.13 -7.96
CA GLN A 60 -0.92 27.39 -7.58
C GLN A 60 -0.73 28.47 -8.64
N THR A 61 0.43 28.49 -9.29
CA THR A 61 0.81 29.48 -10.31
C THR A 61 0.35 29.08 -11.71
N ASP A 62 -0.01 27.81 -11.93
CA ASP A 62 -0.53 27.33 -13.21
C ASP A 62 -1.96 27.84 -13.46
N GLU A 63 -2.18 28.45 -14.63
CA GLU A 63 -3.45 29.09 -14.96
C GLU A 63 -4.63 28.11 -15.11
N ARG A 64 -4.36 26.83 -15.41
CA ARG A 64 -5.36 25.78 -15.60
C ARG A 64 -5.82 25.21 -14.26
N VAL A 65 -4.92 25.17 -13.26
CA VAL A 65 -5.13 24.48 -11.98
C VAL A 65 -5.47 25.45 -10.85
N LYS A 66 -4.66 26.49 -10.65
CA LYS A 66 -4.81 27.52 -9.60
C LYS A 66 -5.12 26.94 -8.22
N GLY A 67 -4.46 25.83 -7.85
CA GLY A 67 -4.66 25.14 -6.57
C GLY A 67 -6.02 24.45 -6.39
N ARG A 68 -6.79 24.21 -7.47
CA ARG A 68 -8.13 23.59 -7.45
C ARG A 68 -8.15 22.12 -7.88
N GLY A 69 -7.00 21.55 -8.15
CA GLY A 69 -6.83 20.18 -8.63
C GLY A 69 -6.74 20.08 -10.16
N VAL A 70 -6.07 19.04 -10.64
CA VAL A 70 -5.93 18.71 -12.07
C VAL A 70 -7.10 17.86 -12.60
N GLY A 71 -8.11 17.60 -11.75
CA GLY A 71 -9.16 16.63 -12.04
C GLY A 71 -8.60 15.21 -12.21
N ALA A 72 -9.16 14.46 -13.16
CA ALA A 72 -8.74 13.09 -13.48
C ALA A 72 -7.79 13.04 -14.70
N ASP A 73 -6.91 14.05 -14.83
CA ASP A 73 -5.90 14.19 -15.88
C ASP A 73 -4.50 13.91 -15.32
N PRO A 74 -3.94 12.70 -15.53
CA PRO A 74 -2.61 12.34 -15.06
C PRO A 74 -1.50 13.09 -15.78
N GLU A 75 -1.66 13.38 -17.08
CA GLU A 75 -0.65 14.10 -17.86
C GLU A 75 -0.46 15.52 -17.31
N LEU A 76 -1.55 16.23 -17.02
CA LEU A 76 -1.49 17.52 -16.31
C LEU A 76 -0.94 17.36 -14.89
N GLY A 77 -1.30 16.29 -14.17
CA GLY A 77 -0.74 15.97 -12.85
C GLY A 77 0.79 15.85 -12.84
N SER A 78 1.35 15.12 -13.81
CA SER A 78 2.80 14.98 -14.04
C SER A 78 3.44 16.33 -14.38
N GLU A 79 2.80 17.11 -15.27
CA GLU A 79 3.32 18.42 -15.65
C GLU A 79 3.46 19.37 -14.45
N ILE A 80 2.42 19.44 -13.62
CA ILE A 80 2.41 20.28 -12.40
C ILE A 80 3.44 19.79 -11.39
N ALA A 81 3.55 18.47 -11.17
CA ALA A 81 4.55 17.90 -10.27
C ALA A 81 5.98 18.25 -10.71
N ARG A 82 6.27 18.21 -12.02
CA ARG A 82 7.57 18.60 -12.57
C ARG A 82 7.85 20.10 -12.45
N GLN A 83 6.84 20.95 -12.68
CA GLN A 83 6.98 22.40 -12.55
C GLN A 83 7.35 22.82 -11.11
N ASP A 84 6.71 22.20 -10.13
CA ASP A 84 6.89 22.54 -8.71
C ASP A 84 7.89 21.62 -7.98
N LEU A 85 8.69 20.85 -8.71
CA LEU A 85 9.61 19.87 -8.14
C LEU A 85 10.60 20.49 -7.16
N THR A 86 11.09 21.69 -7.44
CA THR A 86 11.98 22.43 -6.53
C THR A 86 11.31 22.77 -5.20
N GLU A 87 10.01 23.03 -5.19
CA GLU A 87 9.28 23.27 -3.93
C GLU A 87 9.07 21.97 -3.15
N ILE A 88 8.80 20.86 -3.86
CA ILE A 88 8.73 19.54 -3.25
C ILE A 88 10.07 19.20 -2.58
N GLU A 89 11.20 19.41 -3.28
CA GLU A 89 12.55 19.17 -2.75
C GLU A 89 12.83 19.98 -1.48
N ARG A 90 12.43 21.25 -1.42
CA ARG A 90 12.59 22.06 -0.20
C ARG A 90 11.85 21.50 1.02
N GLN A 91 10.69 20.88 0.80
CA GLN A 91 9.96 20.22 1.89
C GLN A 91 10.68 18.93 2.34
N LEU A 92 11.35 18.25 1.40
CA LEU A 92 12.12 17.04 1.68
C LEU A 92 13.42 17.31 2.43
N ASP A 93 13.94 18.55 2.43
CA ASP A 93 15.10 18.94 3.24
C ASP A 93 14.90 18.71 4.76
N ALA A 94 13.66 18.62 5.21
CA ALA A 94 13.34 18.33 6.60
C ALA A 94 13.42 16.83 6.97
N VAL A 95 13.53 15.94 5.97
CA VAL A 95 13.62 14.49 6.21
C VAL A 95 14.97 14.16 6.88
N PRO A 96 14.98 13.49 8.05
CA PRO A 96 16.21 13.06 8.70
C PRO A 96 16.75 11.80 7.99
N ILE A 97 17.48 12.00 6.88
CA ILE A 97 17.97 10.91 6.03
C ILE A 97 18.76 9.84 6.82
N HIS A 98 19.57 10.25 7.79
CA HIS A 98 20.38 9.35 8.62
C HIS A 98 19.57 8.46 9.59
N GLU A 99 18.28 8.77 9.81
CA GLU A 99 17.34 7.99 10.61
C GLU A 99 16.29 7.29 9.74
N THR A 100 16.35 7.48 8.42
CA THR A 100 15.35 7.02 7.46
C THR A 100 15.92 5.84 6.66
N ASP A 101 15.28 4.69 6.74
CA ASP A 101 15.64 3.47 5.99
C ASP A 101 15.17 3.50 4.53
N GLY A 102 14.26 4.41 4.16
CA GLY A 102 13.65 4.49 2.84
C GLY A 102 12.56 5.54 2.71
N PHE A 103 12.13 5.80 1.47
CA PHE A 103 10.98 6.64 1.18
C PHE A 103 9.76 5.78 0.84
N LEU A 104 8.57 6.19 1.27
CA LEU A 104 7.31 5.57 0.90
C LEU A 104 6.39 6.58 0.22
N VAL A 105 6.32 6.51 -1.11
CA VAL A 105 5.43 7.35 -1.90
C VAL A 105 4.06 6.66 -2.01
N VAL A 106 3.00 7.32 -1.53
CA VAL A 106 1.65 6.76 -1.47
C VAL A 106 0.72 7.52 -2.41
N ALA A 107 0.03 6.83 -3.31
CA ALA A 107 -0.85 7.49 -4.27
C ALA A 107 -2.05 6.64 -4.72
N GLY A 108 -3.14 7.33 -5.08
CA GLY A 108 -4.26 6.74 -5.80
C GLY A 108 -4.01 6.79 -7.31
N LEU A 109 -4.02 5.63 -7.97
CA LEU A 109 -3.59 5.50 -9.37
C LEU A 109 -4.69 5.86 -10.38
N GLY A 110 -5.95 5.89 -9.95
CA GLY A 110 -7.09 6.27 -10.80
C GLY A 110 -7.35 7.78 -10.90
N GLY A 111 -6.66 8.61 -10.12
CA GLY A 111 -6.85 10.07 -10.10
C GLY A 111 -6.10 10.80 -11.23
N GLY A 112 -5.90 12.11 -11.07
CA GLY A 112 -4.97 12.90 -11.90
C GLY A 112 -3.69 13.23 -11.15
N THR A 113 -3.78 13.97 -10.03
CA THR A 113 -2.60 14.44 -9.27
C THR A 113 -1.72 13.30 -8.77
N GLY A 114 -2.28 12.33 -8.04
CA GLY A 114 -1.52 11.19 -7.53
C GLY A 114 -1.01 10.28 -8.64
N SER A 115 -1.88 9.99 -9.61
CA SER A 115 -1.60 9.12 -10.76
C SER A 115 -0.41 9.61 -11.60
N GLY A 116 -0.35 10.92 -11.87
CA GLY A 116 0.72 11.53 -12.67
C GLY A 116 1.94 11.98 -11.87
N GLY A 117 1.74 12.49 -10.65
CA GLY A 117 2.82 13.10 -9.88
C GLY A 117 3.62 12.14 -8.98
N ALA A 118 3.02 11.02 -8.55
CA ALA A 118 3.74 10.05 -7.71
C ALA A 118 4.90 9.35 -8.42
N PRO A 119 4.76 8.89 -9.69
CA PRO A 119 5.89 8.33 -10.44
C PRO A 119 7.01 9.36 -10.66
N GLU A 120 6.66 10.61 -10.99
CA GLU A 120 7.62 11.71 -11.18
C GLU A 120 8.44 11.98 -9.91
N LEU A 121 7.76 11.99 -8.76
CA LEU A 121 8.43 12.15 -7.47
C LEU A 121 9.33 10.94 -7.16
N ALA A 122 8.83 9.72 -7.34
CA ALA A 122 9.59 8.51 -7.05
C ALA A 122 10.88 8.42 -7.90
N GLU A 123 10.78 8.70 -9.20
CA GLU A 123 11.93 8.77 -10.10
C GLU A 123 12.90 9.87 -9.66
N ARG A 124 12.38 11.03 -9.21
CA ARG A 124 13.25 12.08 -8.70
C ARG A 124 13.99 11.66 -7.44
N LEU A 125 13.30 11.07 -6.48
CA LEU A 125 13.88 10.62 -5.21
C LEU A 125 15.01 9.61 -5.46
N GLY A 126 14.79 8.62 -6.33
CA GLY A 126 15.81 7.61 -6.68
C GLY A 126 17.03 8.18 -7.43
N ARG A 127 16.99 9.43 -7.89
CA ARG A 127 18.15 10.12 -8.48
C ARG A 127 18.92 10.97 -7.48
N ILE A 128 18.33 11.33 -6.33
CA ILE A 128 18.91 12.27 -5.38
C ILE A 128 19.25 11.63 -4.02
N TYR A 129 18.66 10.49 -3.70
CA TYR A 129 18.89 9.72 -2.48
C TYR A 129 19.38 8.31 -2.81
N ASP A 130 20.18 7.74 -1.91
CA ASP A 130 20.68 6.35 -2.01
C ASP A 130 19.71 5.36 -1.33
N GLU A 131 18.83 5.87 -0.46
CA GLU A 131 17.81 5.10 0.23
C GLU A 131 16.73 4.57 -0.74
N PRO A 132 16.21 3.35 -0.51
CA PRO A 132 15.22 2.74 -1.39
C PRO A 132 13.91 3.53 -1.43
N ILE A 133 13.30 3.58 -2.61
CA ILE A 133 12.03 4.26 -2.90
C ILE A 133 10.94 3.21 -3.07
N TYR A 134 10.09 3.08 -2.06
CA TYR A 134 8.92 2.21 -2.11
C TYR A 134 7.67 2.96 -2.55
N GLY A 135 6.82 2.28 -3.32
CA GLY A 135 5.50 2.77 -3.70
C GLY A 135 4.39 2.08 -2.92
N LEU A 136 3.32 2.83 -2.63
CA LEU A 136 2.01 2.29 -2.29
C LEU A 136 0.97 2.81 -3.29
N GLY A 137 0.60 1.96 -4.24
CA GLY A 137 -0.38 2.26 -5.29
C GLY A 137 -1.77 1.75 -4.93
N VAL A 138 -2.77 2.64 -4.89
CA VAL A 138 -4.17 2.28 -4.69
C VAL A 138 -4.92 2.25 -6.02
N LEU A 139 -5.37 1.06 -6.42
CA LEU A 139 -6.17 0.84 -7.62
C LEU A 139 -7.62 1.29 -7.39
N PRO A 140 -8.27 1.88 -8.42
CA PRO A 140 -9.65 2.32 -8.33
C PRO A 140 -10.62 1.14 -8.32
N SER A 141 -11.81 1.36 -7.78
CA SER A 141 -12.90 0.38 -7.87
C SER A 141 -13.50 0.37 -9.28
N ALA A 142 -14.05 -0.77 -9.73
CA ALA A 142 -14.64 -0.89 -11.06
C ALA A 142 -15.85 0.04 -11.29
N ASP A 143 -16.55 0.44 -10.23
CA ASP A 143 -17.70 1.36 -10.25
C ASP A 143 -17.31 2.84 -10.40
N GLU A 144 -16.02 3.18 -10.28
CA GLU A 144 -15.52 4.55 -10.52
C GLU A 144 -15.48 4.90 -12.02
N GLY A 145 -15.71 3.92 -12.90
CA GLY A 145 -15.83 4.08 -14.35
C GLY A 145 -14.53 3.79 -15.13
N GLY A 146 -14.63 3.95 -16.46
CA GLY A 146 -13.54 3.60 -17.37
C GLY A 146 -12.31 4.51 -17.28
N ARG A 147 -12.52 5.82 -17.01
CA ARG A 147 -11.42 6.80 -16.95
C ARG A 147 -10.44 6.51 -15.80
N PRO A 148 -10.88 6.31 -14.53
CA PRO A 148 -9.96 5.89 -13.46
C PRO A 148 -9.22 4.59 -13.77
N SER A 149 -9.89 3.60 -14.37
CA SER A 149 -9.23 2.34 -14.75
C SER A 149 -8.10 2.56 -15.76
N LEU A 150 -8.32 3.41 -16.78
CA LEU A 150 -7.30 3.75 -17.77
C LEU A 150 -6.11 4.51 -17.14
N ASN A 151 -6.41 5.48 -16.27
CA ASN A 151 -5.39 6.21 -15.53
C ASN A 151 -4.55 5.25 -14.67
N ALA A 152 -5.21 4.32 -13.97
CA ALA A 152 -4.55 3.35 -13.12
C ALA A 152 -3.64 2.40 -13.91
N ALA A 153 -4.04 1.94 -15.09
CA ALA A 153 -3.20 1.08 -15.91
C ALA A 153 -1.88 1.76 -16.32
N ARG A 154 -1.94 3.03 -16.76
CA ARG A 154 -0.75 3.80 -17.14
C ARG A 154 0.13 4.13 -15.93
N SER A 155 -0.50 4.60 -14.87
CA SER A 155 0.18 5.02 -13.64
C SER A 155 0.82 3.84 -12.92
N LEU A 156 0.17 2.67 -12.89
CA LEU A 156 0.72 1.46 -12.30
C LEU A 156 2.06 1.08 -12.95
N GLN A 157 2.12 1.09 -14.28
CA GLN A 157 3.36 0.79 -15.00
C GLN A 157 4.45 1.81 -14.69
N ALA A 158 4.16 3.10 -14.86
CA ALA A 158 5.13 4.16 -14.61
C ALA A 158 5.62 4.18 -13.15
N PHE A 159 4.74 3.88 -12.19
CA PHE A 159 5.09 3.88 -10.77
C PHE A 159 5.90 2.63 -10.39
N ALA A 160 5.58 1.47 -10.96
CA ALA A 160 6.36 0.26 -10.77
C ALA A 160 7.79 0.43 -11.31
N ASP A 161 7.96 1.10 -12.46
CA ASP A 161 9.27 1.40 -13.04
C ASP A 161 10.06 2.44 -12.24
N ALA A 162 9.38 3.33 -11.51
CA ALA A 162 9.99 4.42 -10.75
C ALA A 162 10.28 4.07 -9.28
N THR A 163 9.96 2.85 -8.82
CA THR A 163 10.11 2.42 -7.42
C THR A 163 10.92 1.13 -7.33
N ASP A 164 11.65 0.95 -6.23
CA ASP A 164 12.35 -0.31 -5.93
C ASP A 164 11.38 -1.46 -5.61
N ASN A 165 10.16 -1.13 -5.17
CA ASN A 165 9.06 -2.07 -5.02
C ASN A 165 7.74 -1.32 -4.92
N LEU A 166 6.71 -1.79 -5.62
CA LEU A 166 5.37 -1.20 -5.57
C LEU A 166 4.41 -2.12 -4.83
N MET A 167 4.08 -1.76 -3.59
CA MET A 167 3.01 -2.40 -2.84
C MET A 167 1.65 -1.93 -3.37
N VAL A 168 0.74 -2.87 -3.62
CA VAL A 168 -0.54 -2.57 -4.28
C VAL A 168 -1.72 -2.84 -3.34
N PHE A 169 -2.71 -1.95 -3.40
CA PHE A 169 -4.00 -2.12 -2.76
C PHE A 169 -5.13 -1.96 -3.77
N ASP A 170 -6.04 -2.92 -3.84
CA ASP A 170 -7.18 -2.90 -4.75
C ASP A 170 -8.46 -2.47 -4.02
N ASN A 171 -8.96 -1.26 -4.31
CA ASN A 171 -10.21 -0.80 -3.71
C ASN A 171 -11.40 -1.71 -4.09
N ASP A 172 -11.37 -2.35 -5.26
CA ASP A 172 -12.47 -3.22 -5.71
C ASP A 172 -12.62 -4.43 -4.79
N ALA A 173 -11.51 -5.12 -4.50
CA ALA A 173 -11.45 -6.22 -3.56
C ALA A 173 -11.90 -5.85 -2.13
N TRP A 174 -11.75 -4.58 -1.75
CA TRP A 174 -12.07 -4.08 -0.41
C TRP A 174 -13.41 -3.33 -0.31
N ARG A 175 -14.13 -3.22 -1.42
CA ARG A 175 -15.43 -2.56 -1.49
C ARG A 175 -16.44 -3.20 -0.53
N GLN A 176 -17.28 -2.36 0.06
CA GLN A 176 -18.44 -2.78 0.85
C GLN A 176 -19.70 -2.21 0.25
N THR A 177 -20.77 -3.01 0.25
CA THR A 177 -22.07 -2.63 -0.34
C THR A 177 -22.87 -1.68 0.56
N GLN A 178 -22.45 -1.45 1.81
CA GLN A 178 -23.21 -0.67 2.79
C GLN A 178 -22.44 0.58 3.26
N GLY A 179 -23.15 1.70 3.34
CA GLY A 179 -22.61 2.99 3.82
C GLY A 179 -22.38 4.01 2.69
N SER A 180 -21.88 5.20 3.07
CA SER A 180 -21.48 6.20 2.09
C SER A 180 -20.11 5.88 1.50
N VAL A 181 -19.84 6.35 0.28
CA VAL A 181 -18.53 6.21 -0.38
C VAL A 181 -17.39 6.74 0.50
N ALA A 182 -17.60 7.89 1.16
CA ALA A 182 -16.62 8.48 2.06
C ALA A 182 -16.31 7.57 3.27
N ALA A 183 -17.34 6.96 3.88
CA ALA A 183 -17.14 6.00 4.97
C ALA A 183 -16.47 4.70 4.49
N GLY A 184 -16.74 4.30 3.25
CA GLY A 184 -16.05 3.20 2.57
C GLY A 184 -14.54 3.45 2.48
N TYR A 185 -14.13 4.57 1.87
CA TYR A 185 -12.72 4.94 1.76
C TYR A 185 -12.02 5.09 3.11
N ASP A 186 -12.67 5.72 4.09
CA ASP A 186 -12.11 5.87 5.43
C ASP A 186 -11.86 4.52 6.12
N ARG A 187 -12.77 3.54 5.92
CA ARG A 187 -12.55 2.17 6.41
C ARG A 187 -11.42 1.48 5.66
N THR A 188 -11.37 1.62 4.34
CA THR A 188 -10.28 1.08 3.51
C THR A 188 -8.92 1.64 3.95
N ASN A 189 -8.81 2.95 4.15
CA ASN A 189 -7.58 3.59 4.62
C ASN A 189 -7.14 3.08 6.00
N ARG A 190 -8.08 2.76 6.91
CA ARG A 190 -7.75 2.09 8.18
C ARG A 190 -7.26 0.64 8.01
N GLU A 191 -7.76 -0.08 7.01
CA GLU A 191 -7.29 -1.43 6.67
C GLU A 191 -5.88 -1.39 6.04
N ILE A 192 -5.60 -0.37 5.23
CA ILE A 192 -4.25 -0.08 4.70
C ILE A 192 -3.32 0.24 5.87
N ALA A 193 -3.61 1.27 6.66
CA ALA A 193 -2.76 1.68 7.79
C ALA A 193 -2.43 0.54 8.74
N ARG A 194 -3.43 -0.28 9.11
CA ARG A 194 -3.21 -1.42 10.00
C ARG A 194 -2.23 -2.44 9.43
N ARG A 195 -2.33 -2.76 8.13
CA ARG A 195 -1.47 -3.77 7.49
C ARG A 195 -0.05 -3.27 7.31
N PHE A 196 0.08 -2.10 6.70
CA PHE A 196 1.35 -1.51 6.34
C PHE A 196 2.14 -1.13 7.59
N VAL A 197 1.52 -0.44 8.56
CA VAL A 197 2.23 -0.05 9.78
C VAL A 197 2.57 -1.27 10.64
N THR A 198 1.70 -2.29 10.75
CA THR A 198 2.04 -3.52 11.51
C THR A 198 3.22 -4.28 10.88
N LEU A 199 3.28 -4.31 9.54
CA LEU A 199 4.35 -5.02 8.83
C LEU A 199 5.67 -4.23 8.83
N LEU A 200 5.62 -2.95 8.42
CA LEU A 200 6.81 -2.15 8.13
C LEU A 200 7.43 -1.54 9.40
N ALA A 201 6.62 -1.26 10.44
CA ALA A 201 7.12 -0.82 11.74
C ALA A 201 7.64 -1.98 12.61
N ALA A 202 7.57 -3.23 12.12
CA ALA A 202 8.05 -4.37 12.87
C ALA A 202 9.56 -4.21 13.14
N GLY A 203 9.97 -4.49 14.38
CA GLY A 203 11.38 -4.38 14.77
C GLY A 203 11.83 -3.02 15.30
N GLU A 204 11.00 -1.98 15.19
CA GLU A 204 11.27 -0.71 15.88
C GLU A 204 11.00 -0.91 17.38
N LEU A 205 12.07 -1.09 18.15
CA LEU A 205 11.98 -1.42 19.57
C LEU A 205 11.72 -0.17 20.42
N ASP A 206 10.55 -0.12 21.08
CA ASP A 206 10.23 0.84 22.16
C ASP A 206 11.02 0.57 23.46
N GLY A 207 12.26 0.06 23.37
CA GLY A 207 13.05 -0.36 24.53
C GLY A 207 12.56 -1.66 25.22
N SER A 208 11.68 -2.44 24.59
CA SER A 208 11.27 -3.78 25.07
C SER A 208 12.28 -4.87 24.72
N GLN A 209 12.20 -6.01 25.42
CA GLN A 209 13.13 -7.14 25.33
C GLN A 209 13.52 -7.52 23.90
N VAL A 210 14.82 -7.72 23.69
CA VAL A 210 15.38 -8.25 22.45
C VAL A 210 14.99 -9.73 22.32
N SER A 211 14.16 -10.05 21.32
CA SER A 211 13.95 -11.43 20.86
C SER A 211 15.08 -11.79 19.91
N GLU A 212 15.63 -13.01 20.01
CA GLU A 212 16.61 -13.53 19.03
C GLU A 212 16.01 -13.66 17.62
N SER A 213 14.69 -13.63 17.50
CA SER A 213 13.94 -13.72 16.24
C SER A 213 13.13 -12.46 15.95
N ALA A 214 13.48 -11.33 16.59
CA ALA A 214 12.87 -10.04 16.30
C ALA A 214 13.10 -9.69 14.82
N MET A 215 12.04 -9.26 14.15
CA MET A 215 12.14 -8.73 12.80
C MET A 215 13.01 -7.48 12.80
N ASP A 216 13.83 -7.27 11.76
CA ASP A 216 14.55 -6.01 11.57
C ASP A 216 14.24 -5.36 10.20
N ALA A 217 14.66 -4.10 10.03
CA ALA A 217 14.49 -3.37 8.78
C ALA A 217 15.23 -4.01 7.60
N SER A 218 16.32 -4.74 7.86
CA SER A 218 17.12 -5.38 6.81
C SER A 218 16.41 -6.59 6.21
N ASP A 219 15.64 -7.33 7.01
CA ASP A 219 14.79 -8.43 6.57
C ASP A 219 13.66 -7.92 5.68
N ILE A 220 12.99 -6.83 6.07
CA ILE A 220 11.93 -6.19 5.27
C ILE A 220 12.51 -5.70 3.93
N ARG A 221 13.64 -4.97 3.97
CA ARG A 221 14.33 -4.47 2.77
C ARG A 221 14.75 -5.61 1.86
N ARG A 222 15.31 -6.70 2.40
CA ARG A 222 15.70 -7.88 1.61
C ARG A 222 14.50 -8.51 0.91
N THR A 223 13.37 -8.62 1.59
CA THR A 223 12.14 -9.15 0.96
C THR A 223 11.68 -8.24 -0.19
N LEU A 224 11.68 -6.92 -0.01
CA LEU A 224 11.22 -5.96 -1.03
C LEU A 224 12.22 -5.75 -2.19
N ALA A 225 13.50 -6.09 -2.01
CA ALA A 225 14.56 -5.89 -3.00
C ALA A 225 14.43 -6.73 -4.29
N THR A 226 13.36 -7.53 -4.44
CA THR A 226 13.05 -8.26 -5.68
C THR A 226 12.56 -7.35 -6.81
N GLY A 227 12.16 -6.12 -6.50
CA GLY A 227 11.39 -5.32 -7.46
C GLY A 227 9.94 -5.79 -7.57
N GLY A 228 9.25 -5.20 -8.55
CA GLY A 228 7.92 -5.63 -8.96
C GLY A 228 6.82 -5.26 -7.98
N LEU A 229 5.73 -6.03 -8.05
CA LEU A 229 4.51 -5.78 -7.28
C LEU A 229 4.49 -6.61 -5.99
N SER A 230 4.02 -5.98 -4.91
CA SER A 230 3.86 -6.66 -3.62
C SER A 230 2.44 -6.53 -3.07
N THR A 231 2.02 -7.52 -2.30
CA THR A 231 0.72 -7.55 -1.63
C THR A 231 0.85 -8.03 -0.19
N ILE A 232 -0.05 -7.58 0.68
CA ILE A 232 0.00 -7.88 2.12
C ILE A 232 -1.25 -8.66 2.55
N ALA A 233 -1.02 -9.81 3.17
CA ALA A 233 -2.02 -10.58 3.87
C ALA A 233 -2.05 -10.19 5.35
N PHE A 234 -3.21 -10.28 6.00
CA PHE A 234 -3.31 -9.96 7.42
C PHE A 234 -4.40 -10.73 8.14
N SER A 235 -4.07 -11.20 9.34
CA SER A 235 -5.05 -11.75 10.28
C SER A 235 -4.78 -11.25 11.70
N ARG A 236 -5.83 -11.25 12.52
CA ARG A 236 -5.76 -10.92 13.93
C ARG A 236 -6.59 -11.92 14.72
N ALA A 237 -6.10 -12.29 15.89
CA ALA A 237 -6.88 -12.94 16.93
C ALA A 237 -6.64 -12.21 18.24
N ASP A 238 -7.72 -11.79 18.89
CA ASP A 238 -7.63 -11.22 20.22
C ASP A 238 -7.05 -12.27 21.18
N VAL A 239 -6.23 -11.81 22.12
CA VAL A 239 -5.78 -12.62 23.25
C VAL A 239 -7.00 -12.74 24.15
N GLU A 240 -7.92 -13.62 23.80
CA GLU A 240 -9.06 -13.92 24.65
C GLU A 240 -8.56 -14.35 26.02
N ALA A 241 -9.34 -14.03 27.05
CA ALA A 241 -9.27 -14.67 28.36
C ALA A 241 -9.63 -16.17 28.29
N GLU A 242 -9.25 -16.90 27.24
CA GLU A 242 -9.36 -18.36 27.13
C GLU A 242 -8.46 -19.07 28.14
N THR A 243 -7.47 -18.37 28.71
CA THR A 243 -6.81 -18.81 29.94
C THR A 243 -7.79 -18.86 31.14
N LYS A 244 -8.90 -18.11 31.11
CA LYS A 244 -9.96 -18.10 32.15
C LYS A 244 -11.17 -18.98 31.84
N SER A 245 -11.58 -19.17 30.58
CA SER A 245 -12.79 -19.96 30.25
C SER A 245 -12.54 -21.47 30.15
N LYS A 246 -11.37 -21.91 29.67
CA LYS A 246 -10.97 -23.34 29.71
C LYS A 246 -10.64 -23.82 31.14
N GLN A 247 -10.44 -22.90 32.09
CA GLN A 247 -10.36 -23.18 33.53
C GLN A 247 -11.71 -23.55 34.19
N GLY A 248 -12.85 -23.21 33.58
CA GLY A 248 -14.15 -23.24 34.28
C GLY A 248 -14.83 -24.62 34.41
N LEU A 249 -14.68 -25.51 33.43
CA LEU A 249 -15.43 -26.79 33.39
C LEU A 249 -14.56 -28.02 33.11
N LEU A 250 -13.45 -27.89 32.37
CA LEU A 250 -12.53 -29.01 32.09
C LEU A 250 -11.19 -28.90 32.86
N GLY A 251 -10.82 -27.71 33.34
CA GLY A 251 -9.58 -27.46 34.09
C GLY A 251 -9.52 -28.07 35.50
N ARG A 252 -10.67 -28.35 36.13
CA ARG A 252 -10.72 -28.89 37.50
C ARG A 252 -10.32 -30.36 37.63
N LEU A 253 -10.23 -31.09 36.52
CA LEU A 253 -9.80 -32.50 36.50
C LEU A 253 -8.31 -32.68 36.19
N ARG A 254 -7.59 -31.59 35.89
CA ARG A 254 -6.14 -31.62 35.59
C ARG A 254 -5.29 -30.78 36.57
N SER A 255 -5.84 -30.36 37.70
CA SER A 255 -5.15 -29.47 38.65
C SER A 255 -4.10 -30.19 39.51
N ASN A 256 -3.08 -30.74 38.87
CA ASN A 256 -1.80 -31.05 39.51
C ASN A 256 -0.57 -30.54 38.72
N GLY A 257 -0.77 -29.57 37.82
CA GLY A 257 0.31 -28.88 37.12
C GLY A 257 -0.12 -27.46 36.75
N GLU A 258 0.78 -26.51 36.93
CA GLU A 258 0.63 -25.08 36.63
C GLU A 258 0.09 -24.87 35.21
N SER A 259 -0.82 -23.91 35.03
CA SER A 259 -1.40 -23.56 33.73
C SER A 259 -0.38 -22.79 32.88
N HIS A 260 0.62 -23.49 32.36
CA HIS A 260 1.39 -23.05 31.21
C HIS A 260 0.57 -23.32 29.94
N THR A 261 0.36 -22.30 29.11
CA THR A 261 -0.07 -22.53 27.72
C THR A 261 0.98 -23.43 27.08
N ASP A 262 0.58 -24.60 26.58
CA ASP A 262 1.51 -25.51 25.93
C ASP A 262 2.10 -24.81 24.69
N ASP A 263 3.41 -24.83 24.52
CA ASP A 263 4.11 -24.31 23.33
C ASP A 263 3.56 -24.96 22.05
N GLY A 264 3.03 -26.20 22.15
CA GLY A 264 2.30 -26.84 21.06
C GLY A 264 1.01 -26.10 20.63
N ASP A 265 0.24 -25.59 21.59
CA ASP A 265 -1.01 -24.85 21.32
C ASP A 265 -0.70 -23.47 20.72
N LEU A 266 0.32 -22.77 21.24
CA LEU A 266 0.79 -21.51 20.67
C LEU A 266 1.33 -21.69 19.25
N ALA A 267 2.06 -22.77 19.00
CA ALA A 267 2.55 -23.09 17.67
C ALA A 267 1.41 -23.33 16.68
N MET A 268 0.35 -24.03 17.10
CA MET A 268 -0.84 -24.25 16.27
C MET A 268 -1.60 -22.95 16.01
N LYS A 269 -1.71 -22.06 17.02
CA LYS A 269 -2.35 -20.74 16.91
C LYS A 269 -1.64 -19.87 15.87
N ILE A 270 -0.32 -19.75 15.93
CA ILE A 270 0.48 -18.97 14.97
C ILE A 270 0.34 -19.53 13.55
N HIS A 271 0.53 -20.84 13.39
CA HIS A 271 0.37 -21.48 12.08
C HIS A 271 -1.03 -21.23 11.50
N GLY A 272 -2.07 -21.39 12.34
CA GLY A 272 -3.46 -21.13 11.94
C GLY A 272 -3.69 -19.68 11.52
N LEU A 273 -3.09 -18.71 12.21
CA LEU A 273 -3.20 -17.29 11.86
C LEU A 273 -2.47 -16.92 10.58
N VAL A 274 -1.28 -17.47 10.34
CA VAL A 274 -0.55 -17.27 9.08
C VAL A 274 -1.35 -17.83 7.91
N ARG A 275 -1.82 -19.07 8.03
CA ARG A 275 -2.68 -19.68 7.02
C ARG A 275 -3.96 -18.86 6.80
N LYS A 276 -4.61 -18.42 7.87
CA LYS A 276 -5.80 -17.55 7.80
C LYS A 276 -5.49 -16.23 7.10
N ALA A 277 -4.33 -15.61 7.36
CA ALA A 277 -3.94 -14.36 6.72
C ALA A 277 -3.83 -14.54 5.21
N VAL A 278 -3.04 -15.52 4.76
CA VAL A 278 -2.78 -15.81 3.34
C VAL A 278 -4.05 -16.26 2.61
N GLN A 279 -4.92 -17.03 3.28
CA GLN A 279 -6.20 -17.49 2.71
C GLN A 279 -7.32 -16.44 2.81
N SER A 280 -7.06 -15.31 3.47
CA SER A 280 -8.02 -14.21 3.57
C SER A 280 -7.85 -13.21 2.43
N ARG A 281 -8.38 -12.02 2.61
CA ARG A 281 -8.29 -10.94 1.63
C ARG A 281 -6.92 -10.28 1.71
N LEU A 282 -6.14 -10.43 0.64
CA LEU A 282 -4.90 -9.68 0.39
C LEU A 282 -5.21 -8.19 0.12
N THR A 283 -4.22 -7.30 0.24
CA THR A 283 -4.38 -5.89 -0.16
C THR A 283 -4.71 -5.78 -1.64
N CYS A 284 -4.03 -6.55 -2.48
CA CYS A 284 -4.36 -6.80 -3.88
C CYS A 284 -4.42 -8.32 -4.10
N PRO A 285 -5.55 -8.89 -4.57
CA PRO A 285 -5.63 -10.31 -4.89
C PRO A 285 -4.58 -10.74 -5.92
N ALA A 286 -3.83 -11.79 -5.60
CA ALA A 286 -2.78 -12.37 -6.43
C ALA A 286 -2.66 -13.86 -6.15
N ASP A 287 -2.06 -14.63 -7.07
CA ASP A 287 -1.66 -16.00 -6.77
C ASP A 287 -0.46 -15.98 -5.82
N VAL A 288 -0.62 -16.62 -4.66
CA VAL A 288 0.43 -16.75 -3.64
C VAL A 288 1.61 -17.56 -4.16
N ALA A 289 1.35 -18.54 -5.03
CA ALA A 289 2.37 -19.36 -5.67
C ALA A 289 3.29 -18.55 -6.60
N SER A 290 2.84 -17.36 -7.04
CA SER A 290 3.61 -16.50 -7.94
C SER A 290 4.57 -15.54 -7.24
N ALA A 291 4.62 -15.56 -5.90
CA ALA A 291 5.46 -14.67 -5.10
C ALA A 291 6.93 -15.14 -5.07
N GLU A 292 7.87 -14.26 -5.43
CA GLU A 292 9.30 -14.58 -5.40
C GLU A 292 9.86 -14.67 -3.97
N ARG A 293 9.46 -13.75 -3.09
CA ARG A 293 9.85 -13.73 -1.67
C ARG A 293 8.66 -13.53 -0.77
N ALA A 294 8.77 -14.01 0.46
CA ALA A 294 7.77 -13.72 1.48
C ALA A 294 8.38 -13.38 2.84
N LEU A 295 7.63 -12.59 3.62
CA LEU A 295 7.99 -12.22 4.99
C LEU A 295 6.78 -12.42 5.89
N ILE A 296 6.96 -13.13 7.01
CA ILE A 296 5.95 -13.29 8.05
C ILE A 296 6.36 -12.43 9.26
N VAL A 297 5.51 -11.50 9.65
CA VAL A 297 5.62 -10.76 10.91
C VAL A 297 4.52 -11.21 11.85
N VAL A 298 4.91 -11.72 13.03
CA VAL A 298 3.99 -12.05 14.11
C VAL A 298 4.14 -11.02 15.23
N SER A 299 3.13 -10.17 15.38
CA SER A 299 3.11 -9.12 16.40
C SER A 299 2.14 -9.41 17.53
N GLY A 300 2.58 -9.26 18.77
CA GLY A 300 1.74 -9.43 19.95
C GLY A 300 2.54 -9.64 21.23
N PRO A 301 1.87 -10.03 22.34
CA PRO A 301 2.55 -10.24 23.61
C PRO A 301 3.60 -11.35 23.49
N PRO A 302 4.84 -11.19 24.00
CA PRO A 302 5.89 -12.21 23.90
C PRO A 302 5.45 -13.59 24.40
N ARG A 303 4.60 -13.63 25.43
CA ARG A 303 4.02 -14.87 25.99
C ARG A 303 3.07 -15.63 25.05
N GLU A 304 2.60 -14.99 23.97
CA GLU A 304 1.71 -15.58 22.96
C GLU A 304 2.47 -16.00 21.69
N VAL A 305 3.77 -15.73 21.62
CA VAL A 305 4.61 -16.02 20.45
C VAL A 305 5.38 -17.33 20.66
N SER A 306 5.31 -18.25 19.70
CA SER A 306 6.02 -19.53 19.68
C SER A 306 6.95 -19.60 18.48
N GLN A 307 8.25 -19.76 18.73
CA GLN A 307 9.27 -19.90 17.68
C GLN A 307 9.05 -21.17 16.83
N LYS A 308 8.57 -22.26 17.44
CA LYS A 308 8.19 -23.46 16.68
C LYS A 308 6.99 -23.21 15.77
N GLY A 309 6.04 -22.38 16.22
CA GLY A 309 4.92 -21.92 15.40
C GLY A 309 5.39 -21.14 14.18
N LEU A 310 6.30 -20.19 14.40
CA LEU A 310 6.90 -19.36 13.36
C LEU A 310 7.66 -20.19 12.33
N GLN A 311 8.51 -21.13 12.78
CA GLN A 311 9.24 -22.04 11.90
C GLN A 311 8.30 -22.93 11.06
N ARG A 312 7.24 -23.48 11.67
CA ARG A 312 6.23 -24.29 10.96
C ARG A 312 5.44 -23.48 9.95
N ALA A 313 5.11 -22.23 10.27
CA ALA A 313 4.41 -21.33 9.37
C ALA A 313 5.31 -20.96 8.17
N ARG A 314 6.60 -20.70 8.41
CA ARG A 314 7.60 -20.47 7.38
C ARG A 314 7.69 -21.64 6.39
N GLN A 315 7.89 -22.86 6.89
CA GLN A 315 7.96 -24.09 6.07
C GLN A 315 6.65 -24.41 5.33
N TRP A 316 5.51 -23.96 5.87
CA TRP A 316 4.25 -24.06 5.16
C TRP A 316 4.18 -23.07 4.00
N LEU A 317 4.55 -21.80 4.24
CA LEU A 317 4.54 -20.77 3.21
C LEU A 317 5.58 -21.05 2.11
N GLU A 318 6.78 -21.54 2.45
CA GLU A 318 7.80 -21.99 1.48
C GLU A 318 7.22 -22.99 0.46
N ARG A 319 6.33 -23.89 0.90
CA ARG A 319 5.66 -24.86 0.01
C ARG A 319 4.49 -24.28 -0.77
N GLU A 320 3.82 -23.26 -0.23
CA GLU A 320 2.69 -22.61 -0.89
C GLU A 320 3.17 -21.65 -1.99
N THR A 321 4.30 -20.98 -1.78
CA THR A 321 4.89 -20.02 -2.72
C THR A 321 5.88 -20.68 -3.70
N ASP A 322 6.21 -21.96 -3.53
CA ASP A 322 7.35 -22.64 -4.19
C ASP A 322 8.66 -21.80 -4.13
N SER A 323 8.82 -21.01 -3.05
CA SER A 323 9.95 -20.11 -2.85
C SER A 323 10.81 -20.57 -1.69
N VAL A 324 12.12 -20.49 -1.89
CA VAL A 324 13.12 -20.82 -0.87
C VAL A 324 13.44 -19.64 0.06
N GLU A 325 12.96 -18.44 -0.27
CA GLU A 325 13.27 -17.20 0.47
C GLU A 325 12.05 -16.67 1.23
N VAL A 326 11.60 -17.46 2.21
CA VAL A 326 10.60 -17.03 3.21
C VAL A 326 11.29 -16.68 4.51
N LEU A 327 11.12 -15.43 4.92
CA LEU A 327 11.58 -14.92 6.20
C LEU A 327 10.42 -14.90 7.19
N ALA A 328 10.74 -15.06 8.47
CA ALA A 328 9.74 -15.03 9.51
C ALA A 328 10.37 -14.48 10.80
N GLY A 329 9.73 -13.49 11.39
CA GLY A 329 10.18 -12.83 12.61
C GLY A 329 9.00 -12.42 13.49
N ASP A 330 9.31 -12.12 14.74
CA ASP A 330 8.34 -11.58 15.68
C ASP A 330 8.51 -10.07 15.90
N ASP A 331 7.44 -9.45 16.39
CA ASP A 331 7.38 -8.06 16.80
C ASP A 331 6.76 -8.01 18.21
N PRO A 332 7.58 -8.11 19.26
CA PRO A 332 7.09 -8.23 20.63
C PRO A 332 6.41 -6.94 21.10
N ARG A 333 5.14 -7.05 21.51
CA ARG A 333 4.31 -5.94 22.02
C ARG A 333 3.71 -6.31 23.38
N THR A 334 4.40 -5.95 24.47
CA THR A 334 4.06 -6.38 25.85
C THR A 334 2.61 -6.09 26.25
N ASP A 335 2.11 -4.91 25.91
CA ASP A 335 0.78 -4.42 26.30
C ASP A 335 -0.31 -4.70 25.25
N ALA A 336 0.02 -5.43 24.19
CA ALA A 336 -0.96 -5.78 23.16
C ALA A 336 -2.03 -6.73 23.71
N ASP A 337 -3.27 -6.53 23.24
CA ASP A 337 -4.44 -7.33 23.58
C ASP A 337 -4.75 -8.40 22.52
N ALA A 338 -3.92 -8.53 21.50
CA ALA A 338 -4.11 -9.44 20.38
C ALA A 338 -2.80 -9.89 19.77
N LEU A 339 -2.86 -11.04 19.09
CA LEU A 339 -1.86 -11.51 18.16
C LEU A 339 -2.29 -11.08 16.75
N SER A 340 -1.43 -10.35 16.05
CA SER A 340 -1.60 -9.91 14.67
C SER A 340 -0.53 -10.55 13.80
N VAL A 341 -0.92 -11.05 12.64
CA VAL A 341 0.00 -11.63 11.65
C VAL A 341 -0.12 -10.83 10.38
N ALA A 342 0.99 -10.28 9.91
CA ALA A 342 1.12 -9.68 8.58
C ALA A 342 2.05 -10.55 7.73
N VAL A 343 1.65 -10.82 6.49
CA VAL A 343 2.47 -11.56 5.53
C VAL A 343 2.67 -10.70 4.29
N LEU A 344 3.92 -10.36 3.98
CA LEU A 344 4.29 -9.71 2.72
C LEU A 344 4.57 -10.80 1.69
N LEU A 345 3.98 -10.66 0.50
CA LEU A 345 4.29 -11.43 -0.69
C LEU A 345 4.90 -10.45 -1.70
N SER A 346 6.18 -10.62 -2.01
CA SER A 346 6.94 -9.70 -2.85
C SER A 346 7.21 -10.28 -4.24
N ASN A 347 7.19 -9.39 -5.23
CA ASN A 347 7.23 -9.71 -6.66
C ASN A 347 6.22 -10.79 -7.06
N VAL A 348 4.95 -10.56 -6.74
CA VAL A 348 3.84 -11.39 -7.24
C VAL A 348 3.65 -11.12 -8.73
N THR A 349 3.72 -12.18 -9.54
CA THR A 349 3.67 -12.07 -11.00
C THR A 349 2.29 -12.38 -11.59
N GLU A 350 1.44 -13.11 -10.86
CA GLU A 350 0.07 -13.42 -11.27
C GLU A 350 -0.93 -12.57 -10.47
N VAL A 351 -1.27 -11.39 -11.01
CA VAL A 351 -2.17 -10.43 -10.37
C VAL A 351 -3.35 -10.14 -11.32
N PRO A 352 -4.47 -10.87 -11.23
CA PRO A 352 -5.57 -10.77 -12.20
C PRO A 352 -6.12 -9.35 -12.40
N ARG A 353 -6.07 -8.53 -11.35
CA ARG A 353 -6.52 -7.13 -11.40
C ARG A 353 -5.62 -6.27 -12.30
N VAL A 354 -4.33 -6.56 -12.37
CA VAL A 354 -3.38 -5.87 -13.24
C VAL A 354 -3.64 -6.23 -14.69
N ASP A 355 -3.82 -7.52 -14.98
CA ASP A 355 -4.17 -8.00 -16.32
C ASP A 355 -5.45 -7.33 -16.82
N GLU A 356 -6.49 -7.28 -15.97
CA GLU A 356 -7.76 -6.63 -16.29
C GLU A 356 -7.59 -5.13 -16.61
N LEU A 357 -6.76 -4.42 -15.84
CA LEU A 357 -6.50 -2.99 -16.09
C LEU A 357 -5.72 -2.78 -17.40
N GLN A 358 -4.74 -3.64 -17.69
CA GLN A 358 -3.96 -3.58 -18.92
C GLN A 358 -4.84 -3.88 -20.15
N GLU A 359 -5.65 -4.93 -20.11
CA GLU A 359 -6.60 -5.27 -21.18
C GLU A 359 -7.56 -4.11 -21.46
N ARG A 360 -8.18 -3.55 -20.41
CA ARG A 360 -9.07 -2.39 -20.53
C ARG A 360 -8.35 -1.19 -21.14
N ALA A 361 -7.09 -0.97 -20.80
CA ALA A 361 -6.31 0.12 -21.36
C ALA A 361 -6.02 -0.07 -22.84
N VAL A 362 -5.68 -1.29 -23.28
CA VAL A 362 -5.50 -1.64 -24.70
C VAL A 362 -6.80 -1.40 -25.47
N THR A 363 -7.92 -1.95 -25.00
CA THR A 363 -9.23 -1.76 -25.64
C THR A 363 -9.63 -0.28 -25.71
N ALA A 364 -9.40 0.50 -24.65
CA ALA A 364 -9.70 1.93 -24.65
C ALA A 364 -8.85 2.71 -25.67
N GLN A 365 -7.58 2.35 -25.84
CA GLN A 365 -6.70 2.96 -26.85
C GLN A 365 -7.16 2.62 -28.27
N GLU A 366 -7.53 1.37 -28.53
CA GLU A 366 -8.06 0.93 -29.83
C GLU A 366 -9.35 1.67 -30.19
N ASN A 367 -10.32 1.72 -29.27
CA ASN A 367 -11.58 2.45 -29.45
C ASN A 367 -11.34 3.94 -29.71
N SER A 368 -10.41 4.56 -28.99
CA SER A 368 -10.08 5.98 -29.18
C SER A 368 -9.45 6.25 -30.55
N ARG A 369 -8.57 5.34 -31.03
CA ARG A 369 -7.97 5.42 -32.37
C ARG A 369 -9.02 5.24 -33.46
N GLN A 370 -9.93 4.28 -33.30
CA GLN A 370 -11.01 4.05 -34.25
C GLN A 370 -11.94 5.27 -34.34
N GLN A 371 -12.40 5.81 -33.20
CA GLN A 371 -13.23 7.01 -33.19
C GLN A 371 -12.53 8.24 -33.75
N ALA A 372 -11.21 8.36 -33.57
CA ALA A 372 -10.45 9.45 -34.18
C ALA A 372 -10.34 9.29 -35.71
N ALA A 373 -10.20 8.05 -36.20
CA ALA A 373 -10.20 7.75 -37.63
C ALA A 373 -11.58 7.99 -38.26
N GLU A 374 -12.66 7.54 -37.61
CA GLU A 374 -14.05 7.76 -38.03
C GLU A 374 -14.38 9.25 -38.08
N ARG A 375 -14.11 10.01 -37.00
CA ARG A 375 -14.30 11.47 -37.01
C ARG A 375 -13.49 12.16 -38.10
N ARG A 376 -12.27 11.68 -38.39
CA ARG A 376 -11.45 12.26 -39.45
C ARG A 376 -12.02 11.95 -40.83
N ALA A 377 -12.57 10.75 -41.04
CA ALA A 377 -13.26 10.38 -42.28
C ALA A 377 -14.55 11.18 -42.48
N GLU A 378 -15.36 11.35 -41.43
CA GLU A 378 -16.57 12.20 -41.46
C GLU A 378 -16.22 13.67 -41.75
N ILE A 379 -15.14 14.20 -41.16
CA ILE A 379 -14.65 15.55 -41.46
C ILE A 379 -14.21 15.64 -42.93
N ASP A 380 -13.52 14.63 -43.46
CA ASP A 380 -13.07 14.60 -44.85
C ASP A 380 -14.29 14.59 -45.80
N GLU A 381 -15.27 13.73 -45.55
CA GLU A 381 -16.54 13.66 -46.31
C GLU A 381 -17.36 14.97 -46.27
N LEU A 382 -17.29 15.72 -45.15
CA LEU A 382 -17.93 17.03 -45.04
C LEU A 382 -17.14 18.16 -45.75
N LEU A 383 -15.87 17.94 -46.05
CA LEU A 383 -14.96 18.93 -46.66
C LEU A 383 -14.68 18.64 -48.13
N THR A 384 -15.10 17.49 -48.67
CA THR A 384 -14.89 17.11 -50.06
C THR A 384 -16.21 17.02 -50.85
N ASP A 385 -16.19 17.43 -52.12
CA ASP A 385 -17.36 17.37 -53.01
C ASP A 385 -17.54 15.98 -53.68
N GLU A 386 -18.54 15.83 -54.56
CA GLU A 386 -18.82 14.57 -55.28
C GLU A 386 -17.64 14.09 -56.17
N GLU A 387 -16.68 14.96 -56.49
CA GLU A 387 -15.44 14.65 -57.23
C GLU A 387 -14.22 14.47 -56.30
N ASN A 388 -14.43 14.50 -54.98
CA ASN A 388 -13.43 14.39 -53.92
C ASN A 388 -12.40 15.55 -53.92
N GLU A 389 -12.81 16.73 -54.41
CA GLU A 389 -12.04 17.97 -54.31
C GLU A 389 -12.46 18.75 -53.06
N LEU A 390 -11.51 19.46 -52.43
CA LEU A 390 -11.79 20.28 -51.24
C LEU A 390 -12.79 21.38 -51.59
N ASP A 391 -13.93 21.41 -50.89
CA ASP A 391 -15.00 22.39 -51.12
C ASP A 391 -14.47 23.80 -50.80
N PRO A 392 -14.37 24.71 -51.79
CA PRO A 392 -13.83 26.04 -51.55
C PRO A 392 -14.85 26.87 -50.78
N LEU A 393 -14.57 27.09 -49.48
CA LEU A 393 -15.36 27.94 -48.55
C LEU A 393 -15.74 29.32 -49.10
#